data_AF-A0A847ETB8-F1
#
_entry.id   AF-A0A847ETB8-F1
#
_cell.length_a   1.000
_cell.length_b   1.000
_cell.length_c   1.000
_cell.angle_alpha   90.00
_cell.angle_beta   90.00
_cell.angle_gamma   90.00
#
_symmetry.space_group_name_H-M   'P 1'
#
loop_
_entity.id
_entity.type
_entity.pdbx_description
1 polymer ?
#
loop_
_entity_poly.entity_id
_entity_poly.type
_entity_poly.pdbx_seq_one_letter_code
_entity_poly.pdbx_strand_id
1 'polypeptide(L)'
;KKDILVTDGIKNITKVLDGFKGGKYKQYKFLDILSCEGGCVNGPSMDYQYPIKERIKRVKKYKEYATRYEKDLGRTGRKIDADGIDFSRKF
;
A
#
# COMPACT_ATOMS: atom_id res chain seq x y z
N LYS A 1 10.60 6.78 7.87
CA LYS A 1 10.00 7.02 6.53
C LYS A 1 11.02 7.06 5.38
N LYS A 2 12.33 7.29 5.62
CA LYS A 2 13.34 7.38 4.54
C LYS A 2 13.76 6.03 3.91
N ASP A 3 13.36 4.92 4.51
CA ASP A 3 13.79 3.57 4.10
C ASP A 3 12.70 2.82 3.31
N ILE A 4 11.59 3.47 2.94
CA ILE A 4 10.47 2.84 2.23
C ILE A 4 10.33 3.48 0.85
N LEU A 5 10.29 2.65 -0.18
CA LEU A 5 9.92 3.07 -1.53
C LEU A 5 8.53 2.51 -1.86
N VAL A 6 7.62 3.39 -2.26
CA VAL A 6 6.28 3.03 -2.75
C VAL A 6 6.17 3.45 -4.20
N THR A 7 5.71 2.54 -5.07
CA THR A 7 5.49 2.82 -6.48
C THR A 7 4.23 2.12 -6.98
N ASP A 8 3.62 2.67 -8.01
CA ASP A 8 2.45 2.10 -8.64
C ASP A 8 2.51 2.19 -10.18
N GLY A 9 1.74 1.33 -10.83
CA GLY A 9 1.64 1.24 -12.29
C GLY A 9 2.75 0.40 -12.92
N ILE A 10 2.37 -0.60 -13.73
CA ILE A 10 3.29 -1.53 -14.41
C ILE A 10 4.46 -0.82 -15.12
N LYS A 11 4.21 0.35 -15.74
CA LYS A 11 5.25 1.14 -16.43
C LYS A 11 6.40 1.58 -15.50
N ASN A 12 6.13 1.79 -14.22
CA ASN A 12 7.12 2.22 -13.23
C ASN A 12 7.83 1.03 -12.58
N ILE A 13 7.15 -0.11 -12.45
CA ILE A 13 7.68 -1.32 -11.81
C ILE A 13 9.02 -1.71 -12.41
N THR A 14 9.09 -1.85 -13.74
CA THR A 14 10.31 -2.28 -14.43
C THR A 14 11.50 -1.36 -14.12
N LYS A 15 11.28 -0.03 -14.18
CA LYS A 15 12.31 0.97 -13.89
C LYS A 15 12.82 0.89 -12.45
N VAL A 16 11.90 0.66 -11.51
CA VAL A 16 12.25 0.55 -10.08
C VAL A 16 13.07 -0.72 -9.85
N LEU A 17 12.64 -1.86 -10.40
CA LEU A 17 13.37 -3.13 -10.28
C LEU A 17 14.76 -3.06 -10.92
N ASP A 18 14.89 -2.42 -12.10
CA ASP A 18 16.19 -2.20 -12.73
C ASP A 18 17.11 -1.33 -11.87
N GLY A 19 16.57 -0.31 -11.21
CA GLY A 19 17.34 0.51 -10.27
C GLY A 19 17.81 -0.27 -9.03
N PHE A 20 17.04 -1.24 -8.53
CA PHE A 20 17.51 -2.15 -7.48
C PHE A 20 18.61 -3.07 -7.99
N LYS A 21 18.45 -3.65 -9.18
CA LYS A 21 19.47 -4.49 -9.82
C LYS A 21 20.78 -3.72 -10.04
N GLY A 22 20.70 -2.46 -10.44
CA GLY A 22 21.85 -1.56 -10.60
C GLY A 22 22.40 -0.98 -9.30
N GLY A 23 21.84 -1.34 -8.13
CA GLY A 23 22.32 -0.87 -6.83
C GLY A 23 22.05 0.61 -6.51
N LYS A 24 21.16 1.27 -7.26
CA LYS A 24 20.76 2.68 -7.05
C LYS A 24 19.92 2.88 -5.79
N TYR A 25 19.22 1.83 -5.35
CA TYR A 25 18.16 1.88 -4.34
C TYR A 25 18.54 1.19 -3.01
N LYS A 26 19.84 1.07 -2.70
CA LYS A 26 20.37 0.38 -1.51
C LYS A 26 19.90 0.97 -0.17
N GLN A 27 19.48 2.23 -0.15
CA GLN A 27 18.97 2.90 1.05
C GLN A 27 17.59 2.41 1.49
N TYR A 28 16.82 1.78 0.58
CA TYR A 28 15.47 1.32 0.89
C TYR A 28 15.51 -0.10 1.47
N LYS A 29 14.76 -0.31 2.55
CA LYS A 29 14.62 -1.58 3.27
C LYS A 29 13.27 -2.25 3.01
N PHE A 30 12.30 -1.49 2.54
CA PHE A 30 10.98 -1.98 2.19
C PHE A 30 10.52 -1.37 0.86
N LEU A 31 9.98 -2.23 0.00
CA LEU A 31 9.50 -1.89 -1.32
C LEU A 31 8.04 -2.31 -1.42
N ASP A 32 7.16 -1.34 -1.61
CA ASP A 32 5.73 -1.54 -1.85
C ASP A 32 5.42 -1.22 -3.32
N ILE A 33 4.95 -2.21 -4.06
CA ILE A 33 4.70 -2.12 -5.51
C ILE A 33 3.25 -2.49 -5.80
N LEU A 34 2.54 -1.59 -6.46
CA LEU A 34 1.16 -1.78 -6.90
C LEU A 34 1.09 -1.84 -8.43
N SER A 35 0.38 -2.83 -8.98
CA SER A 35 0.31 -2.98 -10.44
C SER A 35 -0.52 -1.89 -11.13
N CYS A 36 -1.61 -1.44 -10.50
CA CYS A 36 -2.50 -0.44 -11.06
C CYS A 36 -2.06 0.97 -10.65
N GLU A 37 -2.13 1.93 -11.58
CA GLU A 37 -1.84 3.33 -11.27
C GLU A 37 -2.84 3.83 -10.21
N GLY A 38 -2.30 4.39 -9.12
CA GLY A 38 -3.05 4.79 -7.92
C GLY A 38 -3.70 3.63 -7.13
N GLY A 39 -3.22 2.40 -7.33
CA GLY A 39 -3.48 1.25 -6.47
C GLY A 39 -4.85 0.59 -6.68
N CYS A 40 -5.28 -0.19 -5.69
CA CYS A 40 -6.45 -1.06 -5.79
C CYS A 40 -7.76 -0.31 -6.11
N VAL A 41 -7.89 0.95 -5.69
CA VAL A 41 -9.08 1.78 -5.96
C VAL A 41 -9.28 2.12 -7.44
N ASN A 42 -8.26 1.86 -8.26
CA ASN A 42 -8.26 2.07 -9.69
C ASN A 42 -7.96 0.78 -10.46
N GLY A 43 -8.24 -0.38 -9.84
CA GLY A 43 -8.13 -1.67 -10.52
C GLY A 43 -9.07 -1.76 -11.73
N PRO A 44 -8.75 -2.62 -12.73
CA PRO A 44 -9.52 -2.72 -13.98
C PRO A 44 -10.97 -3.17 -13.77
N SER A 45 -11.23 -3.94 -12.71
CA SER A 45 -12.58 -4.39 -12.34
C SER A 45 -13.36 -3.40 -11.48
N MET A 46 -12.80 -2.22 -11.20
CA MET A 46 -13.48 -1.18 -10.43
C MET A 46 -14.40 -0.38 -11.36
N ASP A 47 -15.69 -0.67 -11.33
CA ASP A 47 -16.69 0.15 -12.01
C ASP A 47 -16.87 1.48 -11.27
N TYR A 48 -16.49 2.59 -11.90
CA TYR A 48 -16.59 3.90 -11.29
C TYR A 48 -16.54 5.01 -12.34
N GLN A 49 -17.38 6.03 -12.16
CA GLN A 49 -17.55 7.13 -13.13
C GLN A 49 -16.62 8.33 -12.90
N TYR A 50 -15.87 8.34 -11.80
CA TYR A 50 -15.12 9.51 -11.36
C TYR A 50 -13.61 9.39 -11.59
N PRO A 51 -12.87 10.50 -11.71
CA PRO A 51 -11.40 10.49 -11.78
C PRO A 51 -10.76 9.88 -10.53
N ILE A 52 -9.57 9.29 -10.69
CA ILE A 52 -8.85 8.56 -9.62
C ILE A 52 -8.66 9.37 -8.33
N LYS A 53 -8.37 10.68 -8.43
CA LYS A 53 -8.20 11.57 -7.28
C LYS A 53 -9.47 11.62 -6.41
N GLU A 54 -10.63 11.62 -7.05
CA GLU A 54 -11.91 11.65 -6.35
C GLU A 54 -12.25 10.29 -5.74
N ARG A 55 -11.94 9.19 -6.43
CA ARG A 55 -12.04 7.83 -5.87
C ARG A 55 -11.25 7.70 -4.57
N ILE A 56 -9.98 8.11 -4.59
CA ILE A 56 -9.10 8.09 -3.41
C ILE A 56 -9.69 8.95 -2.28
N LYS A 57 -10.17 10.17 -2.60
CA LYS A 57 -10.78 11.08 -1.61
C LYS A 57 -11.99 10.44 -0.94
N ARG A 58 -12.87 9.79 -1.70
CA ARG A 58 -14.07 9.11 -1.17
C ARG A 58 -13.71 7.94 -0.26
N VAL A 59 -12.78 7.09 -0.68
CA VAL A 59 -12.32 5.95 0.14
C VAL A 59 -11.69 6.44 1.45
N LYS A 60 -10.86 7.48 1.42
CA LYS A 60 -10.29 8.08 2.64
C LYS A 60 -11.38 8.63 3.57
N LYS A 61 -12.34 9.38 3.03
CA LYS A 61 -13.47 9.92 3.81
C LYS A 61 -14.29 8.81 4.46
N TYR A 62 -14.60 7.75 3.71
CA TYR A 62 -15.34 6.62 4.25
C TYR A 62 -14.53 5.87 5.32
N LYS A 63 -13.22 5.63 5.10
CA LYS A 63 -12.34 5.02 6.11
C LYS A 63 -12.36 5.80 7.43
N GLU A 64 -12.27 7.13 7.37
CA GLU A 64 -12.32 8.00 8.56
C GLU A 64 -13.66 7.90 9.28
N TYR A 65 -14.76 7.89 8.53
CA TYR A 65 -16.09 7.68 9.09
C TYR A 65 -16.23 6.30 9.74
N ALA A 66 -15.89 5.23 9.02
CA ALA A 66 -16.01 3.85 9.48
C ALA A 66 -15.22 3.60 10.77
N THR A 67 -13.99 4.13 10.84
CA THR A 67 -13.16 4.04 12.06
C THR A 67 -13.83 4.62 13.31
N ARG A 68 -14.71 5.63 13.15
CA ARG A 68 -15.34 6.34 14.27
C ARG A 68 -16.73 5.81 14.62
N TYR A 69 -17.49 5.41 13.60
CA TYR A 69 -18.93 5.21 13.73
C TYR A 69 -19.38 3.81 13.36
N GLU A 70 -18.59 3.04 12.61
CA GLU A 70 -18.96 1.67 12.29
C GLU A 70 -18.55 0.71 13.40
N LYS A 71 -19.37 -0.33 13.57
CA LYS A 71 -19.10 -1.40 14.53
C LYS A 71 -17.87 -2.19 14.10
N ASP A 72 -16.87 -2.27 14.97
CA ASP A 72 -15.73 -3.17 14.77
C ASP A 72 -16.25 -4.62 14.66
N LEU A 73 -15.96 -5.26 13.52
CA LEU A 73 -16.33 -6.65 13.25
C LEU A 73 -15.34 -7.66 13.88
N GLY A 74 -14.44 -7.20 14.75
CA GLY A 74 -13.37 -8.00 15.35
C GLY A 74 -12.23 -8.30 14.39
N ARG A 75 -12.11 -7.55 13.29
CA ARG A 75 -11.14 -7.78 12.21
C ARG A 75 -10.00 -6.78 12.17
N THR A 76 -9.92 -5.92 13.17
CA THR A 76 -8.98 -4.78 13.19
C THR A 76 -7.52 -5.22 13.38
N GLY A 77 -7.27 -6.47 13.78
CA GLY A 77 -5.93 -6.99 14.06
C GLY A 77 -5.32 -6.25 15.26
N ARG A 78 -5.42 -6.85 16.44
CA ARG A 78 -4.85 -6.29 17.68
C ARG A 78 -3.38 -6.67 17.76
N LYS A 79 -2.60 -5.88 18.51
CA LYS A 79 -1.18 -6.20 18.76
C LYS A 79 -0.97 -7.58 19.36
N ILE A 80 -1.93 -8.05 20.17
CA ILE A 80 -1.92 -9.41 20.73
C ILE A 80 -2.04 -10.49 19.66
N ASP A 81 -2.68 -10.19 18.53
CA ASP A 81 -2.86 -11.13 17.42
C ASP A 81 -1.55 -11.28 16.61
N ALA A 82 -0.54 -10.43 16.87
CA ALA A 82 0.80 -10.52 16.29
C ALA A 82 1.84 -11.09 17.27
N ASP A 83 1.41 -11.60 18.43
CA ASP A 83 2.31 -12.21 19.41
C ASP A 83 2.98 -13.47 18.81
N GLY A 84 4.28 -13.62 19.03
CA GLY A 84 5.09 -14.69 18.42
C GLY A 84 5.55 -14.46 16.97
N ILE A 85 5.15 -13.36 16.30
CA ILE A 85 5.70 -12.99 15.00
C ILE A 85 7.05 -12.29 15.21
N ASP A 86 8.14 -12.97 14.87
CA ASP A 86 9.49 -12.40 14.92
C ASP A 86 9.83 -11.66 13.61
N PHE A 87 9.95 -10.34 13.71
CA PHE A 87 10.39 -9.48 12.60
C PHE A 87 11.91 -9.28 12.55
N SER A 88 12.67 -9.91 13.45
CA SER A 88 14.12 -9.87 13.44
C SER A 88 14.67 -10.57 12.20
N ARG A 89 15.72 -10.00 11.61
CA ARG A 89 16.47 -10.61 10.50
C ARG A 89 17.91 -10.78 10.96
N LYS A 90 18.43 -12.01 10.90
CA LYS A 90 19.87 -12.28 11.05
C LYS A 90 20.51 -12.02 9.68
N PHE A 91 21.21 -10.90 9.56
CA PHE A 91 22.05 -10.59 8.42
C PHE A 91 23.44 -11.17 8.63
#